data_AF-A0A2D8Y5M3-F1
#
_entry.id   AF-A0A2D8Y5M3-F1
#
_cell.length_a   1.000
_cell.length_b   1.000
_cell.length_c   1.000
_cell.angle_alpha   90.00
_cell.angle_beta   90.00
_cell.angle_gamma   90.00
#
_symmetry.space_group_name_H-M   'P 1'
#
loop_
_entity.id
_entity.type
_entity.pdbx_description
1 polymer ?
#
loop_
_entity_poly.entity_id
_entity_poly.type
_entity_poly.pdbx_seq_one_letter_code
_entity_poly.pdbx_strand_id
1 'polypeptide(L)' 'ILAWEQCPPNHAVNSSCPKLNISGVQLSCDCTQNLYSLATGQLLNNIEQNNKYALVRYRTEKIGSSLRIYN' A
#
# COMPACT_ATOMS: atom_id res chain seq x y z
N ILE A 1 -10.70 -10.21 -0.65
CA ILE A 1 -9.69 -9.63 0.27
C ILE A 1 -8.59 -9.05 -0.62
N LEU A 2 -8.02 -7.91 -0.26
CA LEU A 2 -6.92 -7.28 -0.99
C LEU A 2 -5.70 -7.28 -0.07
N ALA A 3 -4.52 -7.45 -0.66
CA ALA A 3 -3.26 -7.42 0.07
C ALA A 3 -2.24 -6.61 -0.75
N TRP A 4 -1.52 -5.76 -0.03
CA TRP A 4 -0.52 -4.84 -0.54
C TRP A 4 0.68 -4.89 0.40
N GLU A 5 1.80 -4.33 -0.05
CA GLU A 5 2.97 -4.14 0.80
C GLU A 5 2.66 -3.19 1.96
N GLN A 6 3.29 -3.44 3.10
CA GLN A 6 3.07 -2.62 4.29
C GLN A 6 3.71 -1.24 4.15
N CYS A 7 4.93 -1.17 3.61
CA CYS A 7 5.66 0.07 3.35
C CYS A 7 5.69 0.32 1.82
N PRO A 8 5.35 1.54 1.36
CA PRO A 8 5.20 1.81 -0.06
C PRO A 8 6.55 1.88 -0.81
N PRO A 9 6.56 1.66 -2.13
CA PRO A 9 7.79 1.55 -2.93
C PRO A 9 8.51 2.89 -3.17
N ASN A 10 7.88 4.02 -2.85
CA ASN A 10 8.40 5.35 -3.16
C ASN A 10 9.33 5.93 -2.07
N HIS A 11 9.56 5.24 -0.96
CA HIS A 11 10.60 5.60 0.01
C HIS A 11 11.18 4.37 0.70
N ALA A 12 12.37 4.54 1.30
CA ALA A 12 12.97 3.48 2.10
C ALA A 12 12.24 3.29 3.44
N VAL A 13 12.15 2.04 3.89
CA VAL A 13 11.60 1.69 5.21
C VAL A 13 12.38 2.44 6.29
N ASN A 14 11.67 3.09 7.20
CA ASN A 14 12.26 3.74 8.36
C ASN A 14 11.35 3.55 9.59
N SER A 15 11.92 3.73 10.78
CA SER A 15 11.23 3.51 12.06
C SER A 15 10.05 4.44 12.29
N SER A 16 10.04 5.61 11.67
CA SER A 16 9.02 6.65 11.87
C SER A 16 7.74 6.39 11.06
N CYS A 17 7.76 5.41 10.15
CA CYS A 17 6.73 5.23 9.14
C CYS A 17 6.73 3.79 8.60
N PRO A 18 6.48 2.81 9.48
CA PRO A 18 6.64 1.41 9.15
C PRO A 18 5.48 0.86 8.31
N LYS A 19 4.38 1.62 8.16
CA LYS A 19 3.15 1.14 7.52
C LYS A 19 2.35 2.24 6.84
N LEU A 20 1.48 1.84 5.92
CA LEU A 20 0.38 2.64 5.41
C LEU A 20 -0.80 2.66 6.39
N ASN A 21 -1.51 3.79 6.45
CA ASN A 21 -2.78 3.93 7.15
C ASN A 21 -3.96 3.74 6.18
N ILE A 22 -5.06 3.18 6.65
CA ILE A 22 -6.26 2.91 5.84
C ILE A 22 -7.36 3.89 6.24
N SER A 23 -7.94 4.59 5.26
CA SER A 23 -9.13 5.42 5.43
C SER A 23 -10.11 5.16 4.28
N GLY A 24 -11.22 4.48 4.59
CA GLY A 24 -12.20 4.06 3.57
C GLY A 24 -11.56 3.20 2.47
N VAL A 25 -11.53 3.72 1.25
CA VAL A 25 -10.94 3.06 0.06
C VAL A 25 -9.56 3.61 -0.31
N GLN A 26 -8.92 4.35 0.60
CA GLN A 26 -7.60 4.94 0.39
C GLN A 26 -6.58 4.45 1.40
N LEU A 27 -5.32 4.43 0.97
CA LEU A 27 -4.15 4.20 1.78
C LEU A 27 -3.34 5.48 1.86
N SER A 28 -2.84 5.86 3.03
CA SER A 28 -1.96 7.04 3.19
C SER A 28 -0.62 6.67 3.81
N CYS A 29 0.43 7.34 3.36
CA CYS A 29 1.77 7.26 3.92
C CYS A 29 2.11 8.56 4.65
N ASP A 30 2.37 8.50 5.95
CA ASP A 30 2.65 9.71 6.75
C ASP A 30 4.02 10.34 6.43
N CYS A 31 4.97 9.56 5.90
CA CYS A 31 6.28 10.07 5.47
C CYS A 31 6.21 11.02 4.28
N THR A 32 5.50 10.57 3.25
CA THR A 32 5.55 11.14 1.89
C THR A 32 4.25 11.84 1.53
N GLN A 33 3.25 11.76 2.40
CA GLN A 33 1.87 12.22 2.17
C GLN A 33 1.23 11.58 0.92
N ASN A 34 1.81 10.49 0.42
CA ASN A 34 1.26 9.75 -0.71
C ASN A 34 -0.04 9.07 -0.32
N LEU A 35 -0.99 9.12 -1.24
CA LEU A 35 -2.30 8.50 -1.20
C LEU A 35 -2.35 7.46 -2.30
N TYR A 36 -2.81 6.27 -1.96
CA TYR A 36 -3.01 5.18 -2.90
C TYR A 36 -4.45 4.69 -2.86
N SER A 37 -4.93 4.18 -3.99
CA SER A 37 -6.20 3.48 -4.06
C SER A 37 -6.07 2.11 -3.40
N LEU A 38 -6.89 1.80 -2.40
CA LEU A 38 -6.94 0.46 -1.82
C LEU A 38 -7.39 -0.59 -2.85
N ALA A 39 -8.21 -0.18 -3.82
CA ALA A 39 -8.76 -1.06 -4.85
C ALA A 39 -7.75 -1.45 -5.94
N THR A 40 -6.90 -0.50 -6.34
CA THR A 40 -6.01 -0.66 -7.50
C THR A 40 -4.52 -0.55 -7.16
N GLY A 41 -4.15 -0.06 -5.98
CA GLY A 41 -2.76 0.20 -5.59
C GLY A 41 -2.15 1.43 -6.25
N GLN A 42 -2.88 2.10 -7.14
CA GLN A 42 -2.39 3.27 -7.87
C GLN A 42 -2.21 4.47 -6.95
N LEU A 43 -1.14 5.21 -7.18
CA LEU A 43 -0.91 6.52 -6.57
C LEU A 43 -1.99 7.50 -7.05
N LEU A 44 -2.62 8.21 -6.11
CA LEU A 44 -3.73 9.13 -6.32
C LEU A 44 -3.30 10.60 -6.32
N ASN A 45 -2.20 10.91 -5.63
CA ASN A 45 -1.60 12.23 -5.57
C ASN A 45 -0.11 12.13 -5.85
N ASN A 46 0.42 13.05 -6.67
CA ASN A 46 1.84 13.08 -6.97
C ASN A 46 2.45 14.35 -6.38
N ILE A 47 2.70 14.32 -5.06
CA ILE A 47 3.16 15.50 -4.31
C ILE A 47 4.68 15.72 -4.47
N GLU A 48 5.45 14.66 -4.67
CA GLU A 48 6.90 14.75 -4.89
C GLU A 48 7.29 14.19 -6.26
N GLN A 49 8.26 14.82 -6.95
CA GLN A 49 8.70 14.42 -8.30
C GLN A 49 9.19 12.97 -8.42
N ASN A 50 9.47 12.30 -7.30
CA ASN A 50 9.97 10.92 -7.25
C ASN A 50 8.90 9.86 -6.90
N ASN A 51 7.63 10.25 -6.65
CA ASN A 51 6.56 9.31 -6.36
C ASN A 51 5.99 8.74 -7.68
N LYS A 52 6.59 7.65 -8.16
CA LYS A 52 6.31 7.08 -9.49
C LYS A 52 5.71 5.68 -9.46
N TYR A 53 5.84 4.98 -8.34
CA TYR A 53 5.53 3.56 -8.26
C TYR A 53 4.17 3.33 -7.59
N ALA A 54 3.36 2.47 -8.21
CA ALA A 54 2.14 1.95 -7.60
C ALA A 54 2.47 0.81 -6.63
N LEU A 55 1.52 0.47 -5.75
CA LEU A 55 1.69 -0.64 -4.84
C LEU A 55 1.69 -1.99 -5.56
N VAL A 56 2.45 -2.95 -5.04
CA VAL A 56 2.47 -4.34 -5.48
C VAL A 56 1.31 -5.10 -4.85
N ARG A 57 0.46 -5.68 -5.72
CA ARG A 57 -0.68 -6.49 -5.30
C ARG A 57 -0.27 -7.93 -5.06
N TYR A 58 -0.59 -8.44 -3.88
CA TYR A 58 -0.42 -9.87 -3.57
C TYR A 58 -1.70 -10.63 -3.88
N ARG A 59 -1.56 -11.84 -4.45
CA ARG A 59 -2.71 -12.74 -4.61
C ARG A 59 -3.13 -13.22 -3.22
N THR A 60 -4.44 -13.20 -2.97
CA THR A 60 -5.02 -13.72 -1.72
C THR A 60 -6.02 -14.82 -2.01
N GLU A 61 -6.05 -15.85 -1.18
CA GLU A 61 -7.01 -16.93 -1.24
C GLU A 61 -7.57 -17.21 0.16
N LYS A 62 -8.90 -17.28 0.28
CA LYS A 62 -9.56 -17.63 1.55
C LYS A 62 -10.09 -19.05 1.47
N ILE A 63 -9.65 -19.92 2.39
CA ILE A 63 -10.10 -21.31 2.51
C ILE A 63 -10.68 -21.49 3.91
N GLY A 64 -12.01 -21.58 4.01
CA GLY A 64 -12.70 -21.58 5.30
C GLY A 64 -12.38 -20.32 6.12
N SER A 65 -11.75 -20.50 7.28
CA SER A 65 -11.26 -19.43 8.15
C SER A 65 -9.80 -19.02 7.90
N SER A 66 -9.08 -19.71 7.01
CA SER A 66 -7.68 -19.41 6.69
C SER A 66 -7.56 -18.43 5.53
N LEU A 67 -6.63 -17.47 5.63
CA LEU A 67 -6.24 -16.56 4.56
C LEU A 67 -4.80 -16.88 4.13
N ARG A 68 -4.61 -17.18 2.85
CA ARG A 68 -3.30 -17.39 2.22
C ARG A 68 -2.94 -16.19 1.36
N ILE A 69 -1.69 -15.76 1.43
CA ILE A 69 -1.13 -14.62 0.68
C ILE A 69 0.09 -15.14 -0.08
N TYR A 70 0.19 -14.81 -1.37
CA TYR A 70 1.22 -15.31 -2.29
C TYR A 70 2.04 -14.14 -2.85
N ASN A 71 3.36 -14.35 -3.01
CA ASN A 71 4.31 -13.49 -3.75
C ASN A 71 4.75 -14.23 -5.01
#